data_AF-A0A9L0IHH4-F1
#
_entry.id   AF-A0A9L0IHH4-F1
#
_cell.length_a   1.000
_cell.length_b   1.000
_cell.length_c   1.000
_cell.angle_alpha   90.00
_cell.angle_beta   90.00
_cell.angle_gamma   90.00
#
_symmetry.space_group_name_H-M   'P 1'
#
loop_
_entity.id
_entity.type
_entity.pdbx_description
1 polymer ?
#
loop_
_entity_poly.entity_id
_entity_poly.type
_entity_poly.pdbx_seq_one_letter_code
_entity_poly.pdbx_strand_id
1 'polypeptide(L)'
;MPPILQRLQQATKMMSRRKILLLVLGCSTLSLLIHQGAQLSWYPKLFPLSCPPLRDSPPRPKHMTVAFLKTHKTAGTTVQNILFRFAERHNLTVALPHPSCEHQFCYPRNFSAHFVHPATRPPHVLASHLRFNRAELARLMPPGTVYVTILREPAAMFESLFSYYNQYCPAFRRVPNASLEAFLRAPEAYYRAGEHFAMFAHNTLAYDLGGDNERSPRDDAAYLAGLIRQVEEVFSLVMIAEYFDESLVLLRRLLAWDLDDVLYAKLNARAASSRLAAIPAALGRAARAWKRARRRPLRPLQRHLLAPRGPRRPRLRGARGARAARGPRAPAAALLRRPAGAAARHADPHQAAAAVAAQPQGGHHGLRPAQRRRRPGHRGLPQAGHA
;
A
#
# COMPACT_ATOMS: atom_id res chain seq x y z
N MET A 1 17.00 -39.67 -35.38
CA MET A 1 15.83 -38.80 -35.65
C MET A 1 14.57 -39.62 -35.44
N PRO A 2 13.53 -39.11 -34.77
CA PRO A 2 12.36 -39.91 -34.45
C PRO A 2 11.53 -40.22 -35.72
N PRO A 3 10.99 -41.44 -35.86
CA PRO A 3 10.33 -41.95 -37.08
C PRO A 3 9.05 -41.18 -37.49
N ILE A 4 8.58 -40.28 -36.64
CA ILE A 4 7.41 -39.41 -36.87
C ILE A 4 7.72 -38.32 -37.90
N LEU A 5 8.95 -37.77 -37.88
CA LEU A 5 9.35 -36.70 -38.81
C LEU A 5 9.45 -37.19 -40.26
N GLN A 6 9.90 -38.44 -40.48
CA GLN A 6 9.92 -39.06 -41.81
C GLN A 6 8.51 -39.33 -42.35
N ARG A 7 7.57 -39.76 -41.50
CA ARG A 7 6.16 -39.98 -41.91
C ARG A 7 5.46 -38.67 -42.29
N LEU A 8 5.74 -37.57 -41.57
CA LEU A 8 5.21 -36.25 -41.91
C LEU A 8 5.80 -35.68 -43.21
N GLN A 9 7.09 -35.94 -43.49
CA GLN A 9 7.71 -35.56 -44.75
C GLN A 9 7.21 -36.38 -45.96
N GLN A 10 6.88 -37.66 -45.77
CA GLN A 10 6.29 -38.47 -46.84
C GLN A 10 4.82 -38.11 -47.12
N ALA A 11 4.04 -37.81 -46.09
CA ALA A 11 2.63 -37.41 -46.26
C ALA A 11 2.48 -36.08 -47.02
N THR A 12 3.36 -35.11 -46.77
CA THR A 12 3.36 -33.82 -47.47
C THR A 12 3.78 -33.94 -48.94
N LYS A 13 4.53 -34.98 -49.32
CA LYS A 13 4.96 -35.24 -50.70
C LYS A 13 3.86 -35.83 -51.61
N MET A 14 2.80 -36.40 -51.03
CA MET A 14 1.68 -37.01 -51.78
C MET A 14 0.41 -36.16 -51.84
N MET A 15 0.40 -34.99 -51.17
CA MET A 15 -0.77 -34.11 -51.17
C MET A 15 -0.65 -33.07 -52.28
N SER A 16 -1.54 -33.16 -53.28
CA SER A 16 -1.71 -32.11 -54.29
C SER A 16 -1.94 -30.75 -53.62
N ARG A 17 -1.37 -29.67 -54.19
CA ARG A 17 -1.51 -28.29 -53.67
C ARG A 17 -2.96 -27.90 -53.36
N ARG A 18 -3.93 -28.44 -54.11
CA ARG A 18 -5.37 -28.25 -53.86
C ARG A 18 -5.83 -28.85 -52.53
N LYS A 19 -5.34 -30.03 -52.16
CA LYS A 19 -5.68 -30.70 -50.87
C LYS A 19 -5.07 -29.96 -49.68
N ILE A 20 -3.85 -29.42 -49.84
CA ILE A 20 -3.20 -28.60 -48.81
C ILE A 20 -3.99 -27.30 -48.59
N LEU A 21 -4.40 -26.63 -49.68
CA LEU A 21 -5.20 -25.40 -49.60
C LEU A 21 -6.54 -25.64 -48.88
N LEU A 22 -7.24 -26.73 -49.21
CA LEU A 22 -8.51 -27.09 -48.56
C LEU A 22 -8.33 -27.40 -47.07
N LEU A 23 -7.24 -28.06 -46.70
CA LEU A 23 -6.96 -28.35 -45.29
C LEU A 23 -6.68 -27.08 -44.49
N VAL A 24 -5.89 -26.15 -45.07
CA VAL A 24 -5.61 -24.85 -44.44
C VAL A 24 -6.90 -24.04 -44.31
N LEU A 25 -7.72 -23.98 -45.36
CA LEU A 25 -9.00 -23.25 -45.34
C LEU A 25 -9.97 -23.86 -44.32
N GLY A 26 -10.02 -25.19 -44.21
CA GLY A 26 -10.80 -25.91 -43.21
C GLY A 26 -10.32 -25.63 -41.77
N CYS A 27 -9.01 -25.65 -41.53
CA CYS A 27 -8.46 -25.33 -40.22
C CYS A 27 -8.71 -23.87 -39.84
N SER A 28 -8.54 -22.92 -40.77
CA SER A 28 -8.79 -21.50 -40.53
C SER A 28 -10.27 -21.20 -40.25
N THR A 29 -11.20 -21.82 -40.98
CA THR A 29 -12.64 -21.66 -40.75
C THR A 29 -13.08 -22.29 -39.43
N LEU A 30 -12.56 -23.46 -39.06
CA LEU A 30 -12.80 -24.07 -37.75
C LEU A 30 -12.25 -23.20 -36.61
N SER A 31 -11.05 -22.64 -36.77
CA SER A 31 -10.47 -21.71 -35.79
C SER A 31 -11.32 -20.45 -35.62
N LEU A 32 -11.86 -19.92 -36.73
CA LEU A 32 -12.75 -18.76 -36.71
C LEU A 32 -14.09 -19.09 -36.03
N LEU A 33 -14.66 -20.26 -36.29
CA LEU A 33 -15.88 -20.73 -35.63
C LEU A 33 -15.70 -20.98 -34.14
N ILE A 34 -14.53 -21.47 -33.70
CA ILE A 34 -14.21 -21.62 -32.27
C ILE A 34 -14.06 -20.24 -31.62
N HIS A 35 -13.40 -19.28 -32.28
CA HIS A 35 -13.24 -17.93 -31.75
C HIS A 35 -14.54 -17.11 -31.75
N GLN A 36 -15.42 -17.29 -32.72
CA GLN A 36 -16.74 -16.66 -32.74
C GLN A 36 -17.75 -17.38 -31.84
N GLY A 37 -17.66 -18.71 -31.71
CA GLY A 37 -18.48 -19.53 -30.80
C GLY A 37 -18.15 -19.33 -29.33
N ALA A 38 -16.93 -18.88 -28.99
CA ALA A 38 -16.56 -18.49 -27.63
C ALA A 38 -17.26 -17.20 -27.13
N GLN A 39 -18.05 -16.53 -27.99
CA GLN A 39 -18.97 -15.46 -27.58
C GLN A 39 -20.38 -15.97 -27.21
N LEU A 40 -20.69 -17.26 -27.43
CA LEU A 40 -21.85 -17.90 -26.81
C LEU A 40 -21.44 -18.43 -25.43
N SER A 41 -21.74 -17.64 -24.41
CA SER A 41 -21.61 -17.99 -22.98
C SER A 41 -22.40 -19.26 -22.65
N TRP A 42 -21.76 -20.41 -22.79
CA TRP A 42 -22.18 -21.69 -22.23
C TRP A 42 -21.47 -21.92 -20.90
N TYR A 43 -21.71 -21.03 -19.94
CA TYR A 43 -21.59 -21.39 -18.53
C TYR A 43 -22.97 -21.84 -18.07
N PRO A 44 -23.20 -23.13 -17.77
CA PRO A 44 -24.41 -23.52 -17.08
C PRO A 44 -24.44 -22.76 -15.75
N LYS A 45 -25.53 -22.02 -15.52
CA LYS A 45 -25.85 -21.36 -14.24
C LYS A 45 -26.01 -22.42 -13.15
N LEU A 46 -24.91 -22.99 -12.69
CA LEU A 46 -24.89 -24.00 -11.63
C LEU A 46 -24.74 -23.33 -10.28
N PHE A 47 -25.73 -22.54 -9.86
CA PHE A 47 -26.08 -22.30 -8.45
C PHE A 47 -27.51 -21.73 -8.39
N PRO A 48 -28.54 -22.50 -8.00
CA PRO A 48 -29.75 -21.91 -7.45
C PRO A 48 -29.39 -21.40 -6.05
N LEU A 49 -29.08 -20.10 -5.94
CA LEU A 49 -29.02 -19.44 -4.64
C LEU A 49 -30.45 -19.30 -4.11
N SER A 50 -30.93 -20.31 -3.41
CA SER A 50 -32.09 -20.21 -2.53
C SER A 50 -31.70 -19.44 -1.26
N CYS A 51 -31.33 -18.18 -1.42
CA CYS A 51 -31.32 -17.20 -0.35
C CYS A 51 -32.52 -16.28 -0.58
N PRO A 52 -33.38 -16.04 0.44
CA PRO A 52 -34.38 -14.98 0.36
C PRO A 52 -33.67 -13.68 -0.04
N PRO A 53 -34.22 -12.86 -0.95
CA PRO A 53 -33.61 -11.59 -1.30
C PRO A 53 -33.49 -10.77 -0.01
N LEU A 54 -32.25 -10.53 0.41
CA LEU A 54 -31.96 -9.55 1.46
C LEU A 54 -32.56 -8.24 0.96
N ARG A 55 -33.56 -7.74 1.68
CA ARG A 55 -34.27 -6.48 1.44
C ARG A 55 -33.31 -5.45 0.83
N ASP A 56 -33.41 -5.24 -0.47
CA ASP A 56 -32.47 -4.39 -1.21
C ASP A 56 -32.63 -2.96 -0.68
N SER A 57 -31.64 -2.54 0.10
CA SER A 57 -31.44 -1.10 0.31
C SER A 57 -31.14 -0.49 -1.06
N PRO A 58 -31.61 0.73 -1.36
CA PRO A 58 -31.29 1.38 -2.63
C PRO A 58 -29.78 1.32 -2.87
N PRO A 59 -29.34 0.95 -4.09
CA PRO A 59 -27.93 0.73 -4.37
C PRO A 59 -27.15 2.00 -4.04
N ARG A 60 -26.24 1.90 -3.07
CA ARG A 60 -25.34 3.00 -2.74
C ARG A 60 -24.44 3.25 -3.96
N PRO A 61 -24.19 4.51 -4.35
CA PRO A 61 -23.24 4.81 -5.42
C PRO A 61 -21.87 4.18 -5.13
N LYS A 62 -21.25 3.57 -6.14
CA LYS A 62 -19.90 3.00 -6.01
C LYS A 62 -18.91 4.10 -5.67
N HIS A 63 -18.02 3.83 -4.73
CA HIS A 63 -16.95 4.73 -4.37
C HIS A 63 -15.85 4.69 -5.44
N MET A 64 -15.52 5.83 -6.03
CA MET A 64 -14.62 5.91 -7.20
C MET A 64 -13.20 6.33 -6.87
N THR A 65 -12.94 6.86 -5.66
CA THR A 65 -11.63 7.42 -5.29
C THR A 65 -10.98 6.65 -4.14
N VAL A 66 -9.88 5.94 -4.43
CA VAL A 66 -9.23 5.03 -3.48
C VAL A 66 -7.73 5.28 -3.43
N ALA A 67 -7.21 5.50 -2.23
CA ALA A 67 -5.77 5.53 -1.97
C ALA A 67 -5.38 4.27 -1.20
N PHE A 68 -4.82 3.31 -1.92
CA PHE A 68 -4.27 2.09 -1.35
C PHE A 68 -2.77 2.20 -1.12
N LEU A 69 -2.38 2.27 0.15
CA LEU A 69 -0.98 2.16 0.54
C LEU A 69 -0.54 0.70 0.41
N LYS A 70 0.13 0.39 -0.68
CA LYS A 70 0.71 -0.93 -0.93
C LYS A 70 1.98 -1.12 -0.09
N THR A 71 1.90 -1.87 0.99
CA THR A 71 3.07 -2.26 1.80
C THR A 71 3.81 -3.45 1.17
N HIS A 72 5.09 -3.63 1.51
CA HIS A 72 5.94 -4.66 0.91
C HIS A 72 5.63 -6.06 1.43
N LYS A 73 5.48 -7.02 0.50
CA LYS A 73 5.32 -8.47 0.76
C LYS A 73 4.09 -8.87 1.59
N THR A 74 3.02 -8.08 1.47
CA THR A 74 1.74 -8.22 2.16
C THR A 74 0.58 -8.62 1.25
N ALA A 75 0.86 -9.27 0.11
CA ALA A 75 -0.12 -9.58 -0.95
C ALA A 75 -0.75 -8.34 -1.63
N GLY A 76 -0.15 -7.15 -1.46
CA GLY A 76 -0.66 -5.92 -2.06
C GLY A 76 -0.68 -5.88 -3.60
N THR A 77 0.07 -6.73 -4.32
CA THR A 77 0.00 -6.78 -5.79
C THR A 77 -1.37 -7.26 -6.28
N THR A 78 -1.99 -8.21 -5.56
CA THR A 78 -3.35 -8.67 -5.90
C THR A 78 -4.35 -7.53 -5.75
N VAL A 79 -4.29 -6.78 -4.64
CA VAL A 79 -5.16 -5.61 -4.41
C VAL A 79 -4.90 -4.52 -5.45
N GLN A 80 -3.63 -4.25 -5.78
CA GLN A 80 -3.27 -3.31 -6.84
C GLN A 80 -3.92 -3.66 -8.18
N ASN A 81 -3.88 -4.93 -8.59
CA ASN A 81 -4.50 -5.36 -9.85
C ASN A 81 -6.01 -5.21 -9.83
N ILE A 82 -6.67 -5.53 -8.70
CA ILE A 82 -8.11 -5.28 -8.51
C ILE A 82 -8.42 -3.81 -8.72
N LEU A 83 -7.68 -2.90 -8.07
CA LEU A 83 -7.89 -1.46 -8.14
C LEU A 83 -7.60 -0.89 -9.54
N PHE A 84 -6.56 -1.39 -10.23
CA PHE A 84 -6.24 -0.96 -11.60
C PHE A 84 -7.29 -1.42 -12.61
N ARG A 85 -7.79 -2.65 -12.50
CA ARG A 85 -8.87 -3.14 -13.36
C ARG A 85 -10.17 -2.39 -13.12
N PHE A 86 -10.48 -2.07 -11.86
CA PHE A 86 -11.62 -1.20 -11.53
C PHE A 86 -11.44 0.18 -12.16
N ALA A 87 -10.25 0.78 -12.05
CA ALA A 87 -9.96 2.08 -12.64
C ALA A 87 -10.13 2.08 -14.16
N GLU A 88 -9.61 1.05 -14.84
CA GLU A 88 -9.79 0.87 -16.28
C GLU A 88 -11.28 0.76 -16.67
N ARG A 89 -12.04 -0.11 -16.00
CA ARG A 89 -13.47 -0.33 -16.26
C ARG A 89 -14.31 0.93 -16.11
N HIS A 90 -13.91 1.82 -15.21
CA HIS A 90 -14.63 3.04 -14.87
C HIS A 90 -13.97 4.31 -15.39
N ASN A 91 -12.99 4.20 -16.30
CA ASN A 91 -12.28 5.33 -16.91
C ASN A 91 -11.68 6.30 -15.87
N LEU A 92 -11.08 5.74 -14.82
CA LEU A 92 -10.50 6.49 -13.70
C LEU A 92 -8.99 6.67 -13.86
N THR A 93 -8.52 7.89 -13.65
CA THR A 93 -7.08 8.21 -13.63
C THR A 93 -6.36 7.48 -12.47
N VAL A 94 -5.37 6.66 -12.80
CA VAL A 94 -4.46 6.02 -11.85
C VAL A 94 -3.22 6.89 -11.64
N ALA A 95 -2.78 7.07 -10.39
CA ALA A 95 -1.53 7.74 -10.08
C ALA A 95 -0.35 6.94 -10.64
N LEU A 96 0.38 7.53 -11.60
CA LEU A 96 1.60 6.96 -12.14
C LEU A 96 2.82 7.69 -11.58
N PRO A 97 3.94 7.00 -11.33
CA PRO A 97 5.14 7.64 -10.85
C PRO A 97 5.76 8.53 -11.93
N HIS A 98 6.41 9.60 -11.50
CA HIS A 98 7.26 10.42 -12.36
C HIS A 98 8.38 9.56 -12.98
N PRO A 99 8.82 9.79 -14.23
CA PRO A 99 9.80 8.91 -14.88
C PRO A 99 11.13 8.77 -14.14
N SER A 100 11.51 9.79 -13.36
CA SER A 100 12.70 9.76 -12.50
C SER A 100 12.53 9.00 -11.17
N CYS A 101 11.33 8.48 -10.89
CA CYS A 101 10.93 7.90 -9.61
C CYS A 101 10.72 6.38 -9.64
N GLU A 102 11.15 5.72 -10.72
CA GLU A 102 10.90 4.29 -10.95
C GLU A 102 9.41 3.93 -10.73
N HIS A 103 9.11 2.68 -10.40
CA HIS A 103 7.74 2.19 -10.23
C HIS A 103 7.16 2.38 -8.82
N GLN A 104 7.91 3.03 -7.91
CA GLN A 104 7.59 3.11 -6.46
C GLN A 104 7.60 4.54 -5.92
N PHE A 105 7.28 5.54 -6.75
CA PHE A 105 7.19 6.94 -6.32
C PHE A 105 8.44 7.41 -5.53
N CYS A 106 9.63 7.11 -6.05
CA CYS A 106 10.89 7.52 -5.43
C CYS A 106 11.14 6.94 -4.02
N TYR A 107 10.53 5.79 -3.68
CA TYR A 107 10.89 5.01 -2.50
C TYR A 107 12.42 4.77 -2.48
N PRO A 108 13.10 4.94 -1.33
CA PRO A 108 12.58 5.00 0.03
C PRO A 108 12.34 6.42 0.60
N ARG A 109 12.34 7.47 -0.24
CA ARG A 109 12.06 8.83 0.22
C ARG A 109 10.61 8.95 0.70
N ASN A 110 10.37 9.79 1.71
CA ASN A 110 9.01 10.15 2.12
C ASN A 110 8.23 10.63 0.90
N PHE A 111 7.04 10.07 0.69
CA PHE A 111 6.24 10.38 -0.48
C PHE A 111 5.98 11.88 -0.60
N SER A 112 6.05 12.37 -1.84
CA SER A 112 5.61 13.70 -2.23
C SER A 112 4.72 13.61 -3.45
N ALA A 113 3.73 14.48 -3.55
CA ALA A 113 2.87 14.58 -4.74
C ALA A 113 3.68 14.92 -6.01
N HIS A 114 4.90 15.47 -5.89
CA HIS A 114 5.82 15.70 -7.01
C HIS A 114 6.37 14.41 -7.61
N PHE A 115 6.30 13.29 -6.89
CA PHE A 115 6.70 11.98 -7.39
C PHE A 115 5.64 11.36 -8.30
N VAL A 116 4.48 12.00 -8.46
CA VAL A 116 3.41 11.57 -9.36
C VAL A 116 3.54 12.32 -10.69
N HIS A 117 3.35 11.58 -11.78
CA HIS A 117 3.38 12.12 -13.13
C HIS A 117 2.36 13.27 -13.26
N PRO A 118 2.74 14.44 -13.83
CA PRO A 118 1.83 15.58 -13.99
C PRO A 118 0.51 15.23 -14.68
N ALA A 119 0.55 14.41 -15.74
CA ALA A 119 -0.65 14.00 -16.49
C ALA A 119 -1.62 13.11 -15.70
N THR A 120 -1.23 12.59 -14.53
CA THR A 120 -2.10 11.75 -13.69
C THR A 120 -2.49 12.45 -12.38
N ARG A 121 -2.44 13.78 -12.34
CA ARG A 121 -2.81 14.60 -11.17
C ARG A 121 -4.05 15.46 -11.48
N PRO A 122 -5.07 15.48 -10.60
CA PRO A 122 -5.26 14.59 -9.45
C PRO A 122 -5.67 13.17 -9.91
N PRO A 123 -5.19 12.11 -9.24
CA PRO A 123 -5.62 10.75 -9.52
C PRO A 123 -6.91 10.39 -8.77
N HIS A 124 -7.67 9.45 -9.31
CA HIS A 124 -8.77 8.79 -8.59
C HIS A 124 -8.25 7.60 -7.79
N VAL A 125 -7.29 6.86 -8.34
CA VAL A 125 -6.75 5.63 -7.73
C VAL A 125 -5.24 5.75 -7.54
N LEU A 126 -4.76 5.45 -6.33
CA LEU A 126 -3.34 5.24 -6.04
C LEU A 126 -3.17 3.86 -5.43
N ALA A 127 -2.29 3.02 -5.98
CA ALA A 127 -2.16 1.62 -5.53
C ALA A 127 -0.75 1.02 -5.65
N SER A 128 0.30 1.85 -5.71
CA SER A 128 1.71 1.39 -5.80
C SER A 128 2.47 1.62 -4.50
N HIS A 129 3.66 1.01 -4.39
CA HIS A 129 4.54 1.19 -3.23
C HIS A 129 4.96 2.66 -3.09
N LEU A 130 4.89 3.18 -1.87
CA LEU A 130 5.42 4.49 -1.47
C LEU A 130 5.75 4.46 0.03
N ARG A 131 6.55 5.42 0.49
CA ARG A 131 6.73 5.66 1.92
C ARG A 131 5.69 6.66 2.40
N PHE A 132 4.76 6.22 3.24
CA PHE A 132 3.57 6.99 3.57
C PHE A 132 3.89 8.38 4.14
N ASN A 133 3.22 9.38 3.58
CA ASN A 133 3.22 10.75 4.07
C ASN A 133 1.79 11.27 4.01
N ARG A 134 1.14 11.36 5.18
CA ARG A 134 -0.28 11.75 5.30
C ARG A 134 -0.57 13.08 4.62
N ALA A 135 0.25 14.10 4.85
CA ALA A 135 0.00 15.44 4.36
C ALA A 135 0.09 15.50 2.83
N GLU A 136 1.13 14.90 2.25
CA GLU A 136 1.34 14.88 0.81
C GLU A 136 0.28 14.03 0.09
N LEU A 137 -0.14 12.91 0.67
CA LEU A 137 -1.18 12.07 0.08
C LEU A 137 -2.56 12.74 0.16
N ALA A 138 -2.89 13.39 1.28
CA ALA A 138 -4.12 14.16 1.43
C ALA A 138 -4.20 15.37 0.49
N ARG A 139 -3.06 15.99 0.17
CA ARG A 139 -2.97 17.08 -0.81
C ARG A 139 -3.13 16.60 -2.25
N LEU A 140 -2.70 15.38 -2.55
CA LEU A 140 -2.76 14.79 -3.89
C LEU A 140 -4.16 14.27 -4.23
N MET A 141 -4.79 13.57 -3.29
CA MET A 141 -6.03 12.82 -3.53
C MET A 141 -7.26 13.74 -3.44
N PRO A 142 -8.29 13.54 -4.28
CA PRO A 142 -9.54 14.30 -4.20
C PRO A 142 -10.25 14.16 -2.84
N PRO A 143 -11.07 15.15 -2.43
CA PRO A 143 -11.93 15.05 -1.25
C PRO A 143 -12.82 13.79 -1.29
N GLY A 144 -13.05 13.18 -0.13
CA GLY A 144 -13.84 11.95 -0.02
C GLY A 144 -13.08 10.66 -0.39
N THR A 145 -11.79 10.72 -0.74
CA THR A 145 -10.98 9.51 -0.98
C THR A 145 -10.99 8.56 0.21
N VAL A 146 -11.24 7.28 -0.06
CA VAL A 146 -11.14 6.20 0.94
C VAL A 146 -9.71 5.68 0.98
N TYR A 147 -9.11 5.68 2.17
CA TYR A 147 -7.74 5.21 2.37
C TYR A 147 -7.74 3.78 2.88
N VAL A 148 -6.99 2.91 2.19
CA VAL A 148 -6.87 1.49 2.52
C VAL A 148 -5.40 1.12 2.59
N THR A 149 -5.04 0.19 3.47
CA THR A 149 -3.72 -0.44 3.47
C THR A 149 -3.88 -1.93 3.74
N ILE A 150 -2.79 -2.68 3.62
CA ILE A 150 -2.76 -4.11 3.93
C ILE A 150 -1.55 -4.40 4.80
N LEU A 151 -1.73 -5.25 5.82
CA LEU A 151 -0.67 -5.73 6.70
C LEU A 151 -0.60 -7.25 6.64
N ARG A 152 0.49 -7.80 7.18
CA ARG A 152 0.76 -9.23 7.23
C ARG A 152 1.44 -9.60 8.53
N GLU A 153 1.32 -10.85 8.94
CA GLU A 153 2.09 -11.42 10.05
C GLU A 153 3.60 -11.11 9.87
N PRO A 154 4.27 -10.47 10.85
CA PRO A 154 5.62 -9.94 10.65
C PRO A 154 6.70 -10.97 10.31
N ALA A 155 6.64 -12.20 10.84
CA ALA A 155 7.60 -13.25 10.51
C ALA A 155 7.36 -13.81 9.10
N ALA A 156 6.11 -14.06 8.73
CA ALA A 156 5.76 -14.50 7.38
C ALA A 156 6.13 -13.45 6.32
N MET A 157 5.91 -12.16 6.63
CA MET A 157 6.36 -11.06 5.79
C MET A 157 7.89 -11.01 5.70
N PHE A 158 8.60 -11.16 6.83
CA PHE A 158 10.05 -11.08 6.85
C PHE A 158 10.72 -12.21 6.06
N GLU A 159 10.23 -13.43 6.17
CA GLU A 159 10.70 -14.55 5.35
C GLU A 159 10.54 -14.23 3.85
N SER A 160 9.38 -13.66 3.47
CA SER A 160 9.13 -13.27 2.08
C SER A 160 10.03 -12.12 1.61
N LEU A 161 10.33 -11.14 2.48
CA LEU A 161 11.29 -10.07 2.21
C LEU A 161 12.70 -10.64 2.02
N PHE A 162 13.13 -11.50 2.94
CA PHE A 162 14.45 -12.12 2.93
C PHE A 162 14.66 -12.92 1.64
N SER A 163 13.71 -13.78 1.29
CA SER A 163 13.78 -14.60 0.08
C SER A 163 13.78 -13.75 -1.19
N TYR A 164 12.90 -12.73 -1.27
CA TYR A 164 12.75 -11.93 -2.49
C TYR A 164 13.90 -10.94 -2.71
N TYR A 165 14.43 -10.34 -1.64
CA TYR A 165 15.48 -9.33 -1.72
C TYR A 165 16.88 -9.88 -1.42
N ASN A 166 17.08 -11.20 -1.38
CA ASN A 166 18.35 -11.82 -0.99
C ASN A 166 19.56 -11.36 -1.82
N GLN A 167 19.37 -11.06 -3.11
CA GLN A 167 20.41 -10.59 -4.02
C GLN A 167 20.58 -9.06 -4.02
N TYR A 168 19.58 -8.32 -3.58
CA TYR A 168 19.51 -6.86 -3.69
C TYR A 168 19.86 -6.17 -2.38
N CYS A 169 19.29 -6.64 -1.27
CA CYS A 169 19.53 -6.09 0.06
C CYS A 169 20.91 -6.57 0.56
N PRO A 170 21.88 -5.67 0.79
CA PRO A 170 23.21 -6.06 1.24
C PRO A 170 23.20 -6.87 2.55
N ALA A 171 22.28 -6.55 3.47
CA ALA A 171 22.11 -7.29 4.72
C ALA A 171 21.71 -8.75 4.49
N PHE A 172 20.92 -9.05 3.46
CA PHE A 172 20.55 -10.44 3.14
C PHE A 172 21.63 -11.12 2.29
N ARG A 173 22.26 -10.39 1.36
CA ARG A 173 23.29 -10.92 0.46
C ARG A 173 24.54 -11.43 1.18
N ARG A 174 24.88 -10.82 2.32
CA ARG A 174 26.03 -11.25 3.16
C ARG A 174 25.79 -12.57 3.87
N VAL A 175 24.55 -13.05 3.93
CA VAL A 175 24.19 -14.22 4.71
C VAL A 175 24.66 -15.46 3.95
N PRO A 176 25.47 -16.34 4.57
CA PRO A 176 25.95 -17.53 3.91
C PRO A 176 24.77 -18.41 3.49
N ASN A 177 24.87 -18.95 2.27
CA ASN A 177 23.88 -19.86 1.67
C ASN A 177 22.45 -19.31 1.61
N ALA A 178 22.27 -17.97 1.68
CA ALA A 178 20.96 -17.34 1.80
C ALA A 178 20.08 -17.99 2.89
N SER A 179 20.68 -18.37 4.03
CA SER A 179 19.98 -19.02 5.12
C SER A 179 19.29 -18.00 6.04
N LEU A 180 17.95 -17.99 6.03
CA LEU A 180 17.17 -17.17 6.95
C LEU A 180 17.51 -17.47 8.42
N GLU A 181 17.81 -18.73 8.74
CA GLU A 181 18.23 -19.14 10.08
C GLU A 181 19.57 -18.51 10.47
N ALA A 182 20.56 -18.53 9.57
CA ALA A 182 21.86 -17.90 9.82
C ALA A 182 21.70 -16.40 10.07
N PHE A 183 20.88 -15.71 9.28
CA PHE A 183 20.56 -14.30 9.52
C PHE A 183 19.95 -14.09 10.91
N LEU A 184 18.91 -14.86 11.26
CA LEU A 184 18.18 -14.67 12.52
C LEU A 184 18.97 -15.08 13.77
N ARG A 185 20.04 -15.86 13.62
CA ARG A 185 20.96 -16.21 14.70
C ARG A 185 21.85 -15.04 15.12
N ALA A 186 22.28 -14.22 14.16
CA ALA A 186 23.16 -13.08 14.39
C ALA A 186 22.85 -11.91 13.43
N PRO A 187 21.66 -11.30 13.51
CA PRO A 187 21.23 -10.31 12.52
C PRO A 187 22.12 -9.06 12.51
N GLU A 188 22.67 -8.68 13.66
CA GLU A 188 23.61 -7.56 13.80
C GLU A 188 24.96 -7.79 13.08
N ALA A 189 25.33 -9.04 12.78
CA ALA A 189 26.52 -9.33 11.97
C ALA A 189 26.34 -8.95 10.49
N TYR A 190 25.09 -8.86 10.04
CA TYR A 190 24.75 -8.63 8.63
C TYR A 190 24.08 -7.27 8.38
N TYR A 191 23.25 -6.83 9.31
CA TYR A 191 22.47 -5.59 9.21
C TYR A 191 23.30 -4.36 9.55
N ARG A 192 23.22 -3.32 8.72
CA ARG A 192 23.75 -1.99 9.01
C ARG A 192 22.71 -0.93 8.69
N ALA A 193 22.43 -0.07 9.66
CA ALA A 193 21.50 1.03 9.50
C ALA A 193 21.96 1.99 8.39
N GLY A 194 21.02 2.55 7.63
CA GLY A 194 21.31 3.52 6.57
C GLY A 194 21.94 2.95 5.29
N GLU A 195 22.29 1.66 5.25
CA GLU A 195 22.71 1.04 3.99
C GLU A 195 21.55 1.02 2.98
N HIS A 196 21.93 1.01 1.70
CA HIS A 196 20.97 0.86 0.61
C HIS A 196 20.10 -0.39 0.82
N PHE A 197 18.78 -0.25 0.69
CA PHE A 197 17.79 -1.31 0.93
C PHE A 197 17.73 -1.90 2.37
N ALA A 198 18.35 -1.25 3.36
CA ALA A 198 18.30 -1.70 4.76
C ALA A 198 16.87 -1.77 5.34
N MET A 199 15.95 -0.92 4.85
CA MET A 199 14.55 -0.90 5.32
C MET A 199 13.79 -2.21 5.09
N PHE A 200 14.23 -3.07 4.15
CA PHE A 200 13.64 -4.40 3.97
C PHE A 200 14.10 -5.39 5.06
N ALA A 201 15.26 -5.16 5.67
CA ALA A 201 15.83 -6.04 6.69
C ALA A 201 15.26 -5.75 8.09
N HIS A 202 14.88 -4.51 8.41
CA HIS A 202 14.46 -4.12 9.75
C HIS A 202 13.20 -3.23 9.72
N ASN A 203 12.16 -3.62 10.47
CA ASN A 203 10.87 -2.93 10.65
C ASN A 203 10.21 -2.32 9.40
N THR A 204 10.21 -3.05 8.29
CA THR A 204 9.68 -2.61 6.98
C THR A 204 8.24 -2.11 7.02
N LEU A 205 7.33 -2.73 7.79
CA LEU A 205 5.95 -2.23 7.92
C LEU A 205 5.89 -0.84 8.53
N ALA A 206 6.66 -0.59 9.60
CA ALA A 206 6.73 0.73 10.20
C ALA A 206 7.31 1.74 9.19
N TYR A 207 8.33 1.33 8.42
CA TYR A 207 8.92 2.15 7.39
C TYR A 207 7.92 2.54 6.28
N ASP A 208 7.21 1.56 5.71
CA ASP A 208 6.21 1.78 4.66
C ASP A 208 5.08 2.70 5.14
N LEU A 209 4.70 2.60 6.41
CA LEU A 209 3.73 3.47 7.09
C LEU A 209 4.28 4.86 7.46
N GLY A 210 5.46 5.24 6.95
CA GLY A 210 6.04 6.58 7.15
C GLY A 210 6.82 6.73 8.46
N GLY A 211 6.97 5.63 9.20
CA GLY A 211 7.73 5.58 10.44
C GLY A 211 9.24 5.50 10.25
N ASP A 212 9.94 5.52 11.38
CA ASP A 212 11.35 5.23 11.52
C ASP A 212 11.51 3.75 11.88
N ASN A 213 12.19 3.00 11.03
CA ASN A 213 12.37 1.57 11.20
C ASN A 213 13.49 1.23 12.20
N GLU A 214 14.31 2.19 12.59
CA GLU A 214 15.37 2.01 13.57
C GLU A 214 14.90 2.23 15.00
N ARG A 215 13.75 2.89 15.19
CA ARG A 215 13.13 3.04 16.51
C ARG A 215 12.57 1.71 17.00
N SER A 216 13.11 1.27 18.12
CA SER A 216 12.64 0.11 18.86
C SER A 216 11.30 0.45 19.56
N PRO A 217 10.23 -0.33 19.32
CA PRO A 217 8.97 -0.14 20.02
C PRO A 217 9.02 -0.30 21.55
N ARG A 218 10.12 -0.86 22.08
CA ARG A 218 10.33 -0.99 23.54
C ARG A 218 10.83 0.30 24.15
N ASP A 219 11.74 0.95 23.43
CA ASP A 219 12.48 2.10 23.93
C ASP A 219 11.67 3.38 23.69
N ASP A 220 10.68 3.32 22.79
CA ASP A 220 9.82 4.44 22.43
C ASP A 220 8.35 3.99 22.24
N ALA A 221 7.71 3.61 23.35
CA ALA A 221 6.30 3.21 23.36
C ALA A 221 5.36 4.33 22.90
N ALA A 222 5.71 5.59 23.19
CA ALA A 222 4.95 6.77 22.77
C ALA A 222 4.97 6.93 21.24
N TYR A 223 6.13 6.74 20.61
CA TYR A 223 6.25 6.71 19.16
C TYR A 223 5.38 5.62 18.53
N LEU A 224 5.43 4.38 19.04
CA LEU A 224 4.62 3.29 18.50
C LEU A 224 3.12 3.59 18.64
N ALA A 225 2.69 4.07 19.81
CA ALA A 225 1.30 4.46 20.03
C ALA A 225 0.86 5.59 19.08
N GLY A 226 1.74 6.56 18.82
CA GLY A 226 1.51 7.63 17.85
C GLY A 226 1.35 7.11 16.41
N LEU A 227 2.20 6.18 15.99
CA LEU A 227 2.10 5.55 14.67
C LEU A 227 0.81 4.75 14.52
N ILE A 228 0.43 3.97 15.54
CA ILE A 228 -0.83 3.20 15.54
C ILE A 228 -2.02 4.16 15.42
N ARG A 229 -2.06 5.22 16.23
CA ARG A 229 -3.13 6.23 16.16
C ARG A 229 -3.22 6.86 14.78
N GLN A 230 -2.08 7.18 14.16
CA GLN A 230 -2.07 7.72 12.80
C GLN A 230 -2.69 6.74 11.78
N VAL A 231 -2.39 5.44 11.90
CA VAL A 231 -2.97 4.41 11.03
C VAL A 231 -4.49 4.31 11.26
N GLU A 232 -4.93 4.26 12.52
CA GLU A 232 -6.35 4.18 12.89
C GLU A 232 -7.15 5.42 12.45
N GLU A 233 -6.51 6.60 12.39
CA GLU A 233 -7.15 7.84 11.95
C GLU A 233 -7.25 7.99 10.43
N VAL A 234 -6.26 7.47 9.70
CA VAL A 234 -6.17 7.67 8.25
C VAL A 234 -6.93 6.58 7.50
N PHE A 235 -6.66 5.32 7.81
CA PHE A 235 -7.11 4.20 6.98
C PHE A 235 -8.51 3.76 7.40
N SER A 236 -9.46 3.85 6.48
CA SER A 236 -10.82 3.35 6.66
C SER A 236 -10.87 1.82 6.75
N LEU A 237 -9.87 1.14 6.15
CA LEU A 237 -9.68 -0.30 6.26
C LEU A 237 -8.18 -0.65 6.26
N VAL A 238 -7.81 -1.50 7.22
CA VAL A 238 -6.52 -2.18 7.27
C VAL A 238 -6.78 -3.65 6.96
N MET A 239 -6.49 -4.07 5.73
CA MET A 239 -6.62 -5.46 5.30
C MET A 239 -5.55 -6.33 5.97
N ILE A 240 -5.85 -7.62 6.18
CA ILE A 240 -4.91 -8.59 6.74
C ILE A 240 -4.67 -9.70 5.73
N ALA A 241 -3.42 -9.88 5.31
CA ALA A 241 -3.06 -10.84 4.27
C ALA A 241 -3.37 -12.30 4.65
N GLU A 242 -3.37 -12.64 5.94
CA GLU A 242 -3.80 -13.95 6.44
C GLU A 242 -5.32 -14.18 6.32
N TYR A 243 -6.11 -13.11 6.23
CA TYR A 243 -7.57 -13.11 6.06
C TYR A 243 -7.93 -12.34 4.79
N PHE A 244 -7.26 -12.68 3.69
CA PHE A 244 -7.29 -11.89 2.47
C PHE A 244 -8.69 -11.81 1.85
N ASP A 245 -9.40 -12.94 1.79
CA ASP A 245 -10.73 -13.02 1.20
C ASP A 245 -11.76 -12.27 2.06
N GLU A 246 -11.69 -12.39 3.38
CA GLU A 246 -12.52 -11.61 4.31
C GLU A 246 -12.21 -10.12 4.21
N SER A 247 -10.94 -9.76 4.08
CA SER A 247 -10.51 -8.38 3.86
C SER A 247 -11.07 -7.81 2.55
N LEU A 248 -11.16 -8.61 1.49
CA LEU A 248 -11.79 -8.21 0.22
C LEU A 248 -13.31 -8.04 0.36
N VAL A 249 -13.98 -8.88 1.15
CA VAL A 249 -15.40 -8.68 1.46
C VAL A 249 -15.63 -7.36 2.18
N LEU A 250 -14.75 -7.00 3.14
CA LEU A 250 -14.81 -5.70 3.82
C LEU A 250 -14.53 -4.54 2.86
N LEU A 251 -13.51 -4.66 1.99
CA LEU A 251 -13.18 -3.66 0.98
C LEU A 251 -14.36 -3.41 0.04
N ARG A 252 -14.96 -4.50 -0.49
CA ARG A 252 -16.14 -4.44 -1.36
C ARG A 252 -17.29 -3.68 -0.71
N ARG A 253 -17.62 -4.02 0.54
CA ARG A 253 -18.71 -3.37 1.30
C ARG A 253 -18.42 -1.91 1.62
N LEU A 254 -17.16 -1.59 1.95
CA LEU A 254 -16.70 -0.24 2.23
C LEU A 254 -16.87 0.66 1.00
N LEU A 255 -16.46 0.17 -0.17
CA LEU A 255 -16.50 0.92 -1.42
C LEU A 255 -17.84 0.83 -2.16
N ALA A 256 -18.80 0.08 -1.62
CA ALA A 256 -20.07 -0.25 -2.28
C ALA A 256 -19.87 -0.85 -3.69
N TRP A 257 -18.83 -1.67 -3.85
CA TRP A 257 -18.51 -2.35 -5.11
C TRP A 257 -19.28 -3.65 -5.28
N ASP A 258 -19.40 -4.10 -6.53
CA ASP A 258 -19.99 -5.39 -6.83
C ASP A 258 -18.99 -6.52 -6.59
N LEU A 259 -19.47 -7.77 -6.61
CA LEU A 259 -18.58 -8.92 -6.49
C LEU A 259 -17.57 -8.96 -7.64
N ASP A 260 -18.03 -8.69 -8.86
CA ASP A 260 -17.22 -8.68 -10.09
C ASP A 260 -16.04 -7.70 -10.03
N ASP A 261 -16.21 -6.60 -9.30
CA ASP A 261 -15.18 -5.57 -9.16
C ASP A 261 -13.98 -6.06 -8.33
N VAL A 262 -14.18 -7.01 -7.41
CA VAL A 262 -13.15 -7.53 -6.50
C VAL A 262 -12.63 -8.94 -6.85
N LEU A 263 -13.09 -9.52 -7.95
CA LEU A 263 -12.62 -10.83 -8.40
C LEU A 263 -11.13 -10.80 -8.73
N TYR A 264 -10.37 -11.82 -8.35
CA TYR A 264 -8.94 -11.86 -8.64
C TYR A 264 -8.48 -13.25 -9.06
N ALA A 265 -7.52 -13.29 -9.98
CA ALA A 265 -6.78 -14.49 -10.27
C ALA A 265 -5.66 -14.63 -9.22
N LYS A 266 -5.49 -15.84 -8.70
CA LYS A 266 -4.44 -16.14 -7.72
C LYS A 266 -3.09 -16.29 -8.40
N LEU A 267 -2.49 -15.16 -8.75
CA LEU A 267 -1.15 -15.08 -9.34
C LEU A 267 -0.10 -14.88 -8.24
N ASN A 268 1.12 -15.42 -8.43
CA ASN A 268 2.23 -15.29 -7.50
C ASN A 268 1.96 -15.78 -6.06
N ALA A 269 0.95 -16.63 -5.88
CA ALA A 269 0.76 -17.32 -4.61
C ALA A 269 1.87 -18.36 -4.45
N ARG A 270 2.71 -18.19 -3.43
CA ARG A 270 3.71 -19.20 -3.07
C ARG A 270 2.99 -20.53 -2.84
N ALA A 271 3.50 -21.59 -3.49
CA ALA A 271 3.04 -22.96 -3.31
C ALA A 271 3.03 -23.30 -1.81
N ALA A 272 2.08 -24.12 -1.35
CA ALA A 272 2.02 -24.48 0.07
C ALA A 272 3.33 -25.10 0.58
N SER A 273 4.03 -25.84 -0.29
CA SER A 273 5.38 -26.37 -0.07
C SER A 273 6.48 -25.30 -0.03
N SER A 274 6.37 -24.24 -0.84
CA SER A 274 7.34 -23.13 -0.88
C SER A 274 7.02 -22.00 0.09
N ARG A 275 5.91 -22.06 0.84
CA ARG A 275 5.68 -21.24 2.05
C ARG A 275 6.65 -21.57 3.18
N LEU A 276 7.53 -22.56 2.95
CA LEU A 276 8.15 -23.40 3.97
C LEU A 276 7.05 -24.09 4.77
N ALA A 277 7.25 -25.35 5.14
CA ALA A 277 6.55 -25.91 6.29
C ALA A 277 6.53 -24.83 7.39
N ALA A 278 5.33 -24.43 7.85
CA ALA A 278 5.08 -23.25 8.67
C ALA A 278 6.33 -22.84 9.44
N ILE A 279 6.95 -21.70 9.08
CA ILE A 279 8.23 -21.20 9.63
C ILE A 279 8.38 -21.74 11.05
N PRO A 280 9.38 -22.60 11.32
CA PRO A 280 9.46 -23.30 12.60
C PRO A 280 9.24 -22.32 13.74
N ALA A 281 8.42 -22.69 14.73
CA ALA A 281 7.93 -21.73 15.72
C ALA A 281 9.07 -20.92 16.38
N ALA A 282 10.24 -21.54 16.57
CA ALA A 282 11.46 -20.88 17.02
C ALA A 282 11.96 -19.80 16.06
N LEU A 283 12.06 -20.10 14.77
CA LEU A 283 12.46 -19.15 13.73
C LEU A 283 11.45 -18.01 13.59
N GLY A 284 10.15 -18.30 13.70
CA GLY A 284 9.11 -17.27 13.70
C GLY A 284 9.20 -16.35 14.93
N ARG A 285 9.54 -16.90 16.10
CA ARG A 285 9.82 -16.09 17.30
C ARG A 285 11.07 -15.22 17.11
N ALA A 286 12.14 -15.76 16.54
CA ALA A 286 13.36 -15.01 16.26
C ALA A 286 13.10 -13.85 15.27
N ALA A 287 12.36 -14.10 14.19
CA ALA A 287 11.95 -13.07 13.24
C ALA A 287 11.11 -11.96 13.90
N ARG A 288 10.11 -12.34 14.71
CA ARG A 288 9.31 -11.36 15.47
C ARG A 288 10.15 -10.59 16.49
N ALA A 289 11.11 -11.24 17.14
CA ALA A 289 12.01 -10.59 18.09
C ALA A 289 12.92 -9.57 17.39
N TRP A 290 13.50 -9.95 16.25
CA TRP A 290 14.26 -9.05 15.39
C TRP A 290 13.43 -7.83 14.99
N LYS A 291 12.18 -8.05 14.54
CA LYS A 291 11.23 -6.98 14.19
C LYS A 291 10.64 -6.22 15.39
N ARG A 292 10.96 -6.59 16.63
CA ARG A 292 10.55 -5.87 17.86
C ARG A 292 11.74 -5.19 18.55
N ALA A 293 12.93 -5.35 18.01
CA ALA A 293 14.22 -4.98 18.58
C ALA A 293 14.55 -5.61 19.96
N ARG A 294 15.84 -5.46 20.30
CA ARG A 294 16.72 -6.26 21.18
C ARG A 294 16.13 -6.85 22.49
N ARG A 295 16.49 -8.12 22.73
CA ARG A 295 16.30 -9.06 23.88
C ARG A 295 15.45 -8.62 25.09
N ARG A 296 14.15 -8.99 25.10
CA ARG A 296 13.33 -9.49 26.25
C ARG A 296 11.84 -9.67 25.85
N PRO A 297 11.02 -10.57 26.37
CA PRO A 297 9.70 -10.82 25.79
C PRO A 297 8.66 -9.73 26.17
N LEU A 298 7.99 -9.09 25.18
CA LEU A 298 6.68 -8.44 25.40
C LEU A 298 5.77 -8.59 24.17
N ARG A 299 4.49 -8.91 24.42
CA ARG A 299 3.40 -9.08 23.46
C ARG A 299 2.41 -7.90 23.61
N PRO A 300 2.34 -6.92 22.68
CA PRO A 300 1.04 -6.25 22.50
C PRO A 300 0.58 -5.90 21.07
N LEU A 301 1.45 -5.79 20.05
CA LEU A 301 1.04 -5.20 18.76
C LEU A 301 0.04 -6.06 17.97
N GLN A 302 0.24 -7.38 17.98
CA GLN A 302 -0.55 -8.32 17.17
C GLN A 302 -1.95 -8.55 17.73
N ARG A 303 -2.15 -8.29 19.03
CA ARG A 303 -3.44 -8.50 19.72
C ARG A 303 -4.40 -7.32 19.52
N HIS A 304 -3.89 -6.12 19.29
CA HIS A 304 -4.71 -4.92 19.15
C HIS A 304 -5.32 -4.78 17.74
N LEU A 305 -4.59 -5.22 16.71
CA LEU A 305 -5.03 -5.17 15.31
C LEU A 305 -5.90 -6.36 14.88
N LEU A 306 -5.76 -7.53 15.55
CA LEU A 306 -6.51 -8.75 15.24
C LEU A 306 -7.72 -9.00 16.15
N ALA A 307 -8.02 -8.08 17.09
CA ALA A 307 -9.22 -8.19 17.90
C ALA A 307 -10.44 -7.76 17.07
N PRO A 308 -11.48 -8.61 16.90
CA PRO A 308 -12.69 -8.21 16.20
C PRO A 308 -13.35 -7.04 16.92
N ARG A 309 -13.37 -5.87 16.28
CA ARG A 309 -14.13 -4.71 16.75
C ARG A 309 -15.45 -4.68 16.01
N GLY A 310 -16.53 -4.95 16.73
CA GLY A 310 -17.89 -4.82 16.23
C GLY A 310 -18.20 -3.40 15.72
N PRO A 311 -19.26 -3.23 14.93
CA PRO A 311 -19.58 -1.96 14.28
C PRO A 311 -19.80 -0.84 15.31
N ARG A 312 -18.97 0.21 15.24
CA ARG A 312 -19.20 1.45 15.99
C ARG A 312 -20.36 2.19 15.35
N ARG A 313 -21.50 2.26 16.05
CA ARG A 313 -22.64 3.10 15.66
C ARG A 313 -22.20 4.57 15.56
N PRO A 314 -22.57 5.30 14.50
CA PRO A 314 -22.37 6.75 14.45
C PRO A 314 -23.18 7.41 15.56
N ARG A 315 -22.53 8.22 16.41
CA ARG A 315 -23.24 9.11 17.34
C ARG A 315 -23.88 10.23 16.52
N LEU A 316 -25.20 10.12 16.30
CA LEU A 316 -26.02 11.22 15.84
C LEU A 316 -25.96 12.34 16.89
N ARG A 317 -25.39 13.48 16.51
CA ARG A 317 -25.37 14.70 17.32
C ARG A 317 -26.76 15.32 17.20
N GLY A 318 -27.63 15.02 18.17
CA GLY A 318 -29.00 15.55 18.23
C GLY A 318 -29.00 17.07 18.32
N ALA A 319 -29.67 17.70 17.36
CA ALA A 319 -30.03 19.10 17.38
C ALA A 319 -30.94 19.39 18.58
N ARG A 320 -30.58 20.41 19.37
CA ARG A 320 -31.45 20.98 20.42
C ARG A 320 -32.53 21.82 19.75
N GLY A 321 -33.79 21.51 20.05
CA GLY A 321 -34.95 22.29 19.63
C GLY A 321 -36.17 22.04 20.51
N ALA A 322 -36.49 23.04 21.35
CA ALA A 322 -37.80 23.49 21.82
C ALA A 322 -38.72 22.61 22.72
N ARG A 323 -38.92 23.16 23.94
CA ARG A 323 -40.17 23.45 24.67
C ARG A 323 -41.14 22.33 25.13
N ALA A 324 -41.31 22.25 26.45
CA ALA A 324 -42.58 22.38 27.20
C ALA A 324 -42.24 22.47 28.72
N ALA A 325 -42.29 23.64 29.36
CA ALA A 325 -43.45 24.25 30.02
C ALA A 325 -44.00 23.47 31.24
N ARG A 326 -43.61 23.90 32.45
CA ARG A 326 -44.41 23.93 33.70
C ARG A 326 -43.62 24.69 34.78
N GLY A 327 -44.11 25.87 35.20
CA GLY A 327 -43.65 26.57 36.40
C GLY A 327 -44.49 26.17 37.62
N PRO A 328 -44.60 27.00 38.68
CA PRO A 328 -43.64 27.97 39.20
C PRO A 328 -43.41 27.79 40.72
N ARG A 329 -42.25 28.20 41.27
CA ARG A 329 -42.14 28.71 42.64
C ARG A 329 -41.02 29.76 42.72
N ALA A 330 -41.37 30.95 43.20
CA ALA A 330 -40.50 32.05 43.60
C ALA A 330 -40.70 32.27 45.14
N PRO A 331 -40.12 33.29 45.79
CA PRO A 331 -38.87 34.04 45.56
C PRO A 331 -38.02 34.20 46.85
N ALA A 332 -36.77 34.70 46.71
CA ALA A 332 -36.10 35.60 47.67
C ALA A 332 -34.89 36.21 46.93
N ALA A 333 -34.90 37.52 46.58
CA ALA A 333 -34.42 38.63 47.43
C ALA A 333 -32.93 38.42 47.83
N ALA A 334 -31.97 39.32 47.60
CA ALA A 334 -32.00 40.73 47.24
C ALA A 334 -30.58 41.26 46.93
N LEU A 335 -30.52 42.55 46.59
CA LEU A 335 -29.40 43.51 46.69
C LEU A 335 -28.24 43.38 45.68
N LEU A 336 -28.13 44.25 44.67
CA LEU A 336 -27.70 45.68 44.67
C LEU A 336 -26.17 45.85 44.61
N ARG A 337 -25.66 46.22 43.42
CA ARG A 337 -24.95 47.49 43.10
C ARG A 337 -23.94 47.35 41.93
N ARG A 338 -24.25 48.06 40.84
CA ARG A 338 -23.28 48.73 39.92
C ARG A 338 -22.79 50.04 40.62
N PRO A 339 -21.85 50.89 40.10
CA PRO A 339 -21.33 51.04 38.72
C PRO A 339 -19.79 51.29 38.61
N ALA A 340 -19.14 51.02 37.47
CA ALA A 340 -18.75 51.88 36.33
C ALA A 340 -17.52 52.81 36.49
N GLY A 341 -16.70 52.85 35.42
CA GLY A 341 -15.74 53.91 35.05
C GLY A 341 -14.34 53.76 35.64
N ALA A 342 -13.23 54.18 35.02
CA ALA A 342 -12.84 54.54 33.66
C ALA A 342 -11.33 54.87 33.72
N ALA A 343 -10.62 54.62 32.61
CA ALA A 343 -9.45 55.35 32.11
C ALA A 343 -8.06 55.34 32.81
N ALA A 344 -7.07 55.09 31.95
CA ALA A 344 -5.84 55.86 31.73
C ALA A 344 -4.48 55.43 32.35
N ARG A 345 -3.60 54.99 31.42
CA ARG A 345 -2.23 55.48 31.10
C ARG A 345 -1.01 55.12 31.98
N HIS A 346 0.01 54.66 31.22
CA HIS A 346 1.47 54.80 31.35
C HIS A 346 2.22 54.17 32.53
N ALA A 347 3.12 53.22 32.24
CA ALA A 347 4.57 53.46 32.13
C ALA A 347 5.31 52.15 31.74
N ASP A 348 6.23 52.27 30.79
CA ASP A 348 7.33 51.34 30.45
C ASP A 348 8.62 52.02 30.98
N PRO A 349 9.74 51.34 31.36
CA PRO A 349 10.70 50.88 30.34
C PRO A 349 11.64 49.70 30.75
N HIS A 350 12.54 49.38 29.80
CA HIS A 350 13.79 48.58 29.82
C HIS A 350 13.64 47.19 29.20
N GLN A 351 14.43 46.72 28.22
CA GLN A 351 15.63 47.13 27.43
C GLN A 351 15.83 45.92 26.47
N ALA A 352 16.46 45.91 25.29
CA ALA A 352 17.12 46.87 24.41
C ALA A 352 17.38 46.15 23.05
N ALA A 353 17.36 46.94 21.97
CA ALA A 353 18.19 46.88 20.74
C ALA A 353 18.22 45.57 19.88
N ALA A 354 17.80 45.50 18.60
CA ALA A 354 18.02 46.37 17.41
C ALA A 354 19.52 46.47 17.04
N ALA A 355 20.03 46.38 15.80
CA ALA A 355 19.46 46.25 14.46
C ALA A 355 20.60 46.02 13.43
N VAL A 356 20.27 45.37 12.29
CA VAL A 356 20.54 45.75 10.89
C VAL A 356 21.98 45.94 10.34
N ALA A 357 22.29 45.05 9.39
CA ALA A 357 22.91 45.16 8.06
C ALA A 357 23.88 46.31 7.67
N ALA A 358 24.96 45.93 6.97
CA ALA A 358 25.42 46.53 5.70
C ALA A 358 26.48 45.64 4.99
N GLN A 359 26.36 45.49 3.66
CA GLN A 359 27.43 45.17 2.68
C GLN A 359 28.17 46.48 2.26
N PRO A 360 29.14 46.59 1.28
CA PRO A 360 29.63 45.67 0.22
C PRO A 360 31.17 45.74 -0.15
N GLN A 361 31.52 45.07 -1.28
CA GLN A 361 32.70 45.20 -2.21
C GLN A 361 33.99 44.43 -1.85
N GLY A 362 34.78 43.80 -2.74
CA GLY A 362 34.80 43.55 -4.20
C GLY A 362 36.16 42.91 -4.62
N GLY A 363 36.29 42.29 -5.81
CA GLY A 363 37.57 42.19 -6.56
C GLY A 363 38.21 40.82 -6.94
N HIS A 364 37.99 40.39 -8.19
CA HIS A 364 38.90 39.86 -9.25
C HIS A 364 39.78 38.56 -9.21
N HIS A 365 39.87 37.99 -10.45
CA HIS A 365 40.73 36.94 -11.06
C HIS A 365 40.31 35.47 -10.85
N GLY A 366 40.31 34.53 -11.82
CA GLY A 366 40.72 34.44 -13.22
C GLY A 366 41.04 32.95 -13.56
N LEU A 367 40.76 32.51 -14.81
CA LEU A 367 41.25 31.31 -15.53
C LEU A 367 40.49 29.94 -15.47
N ARG A 368 40.29 29.37 -16.67
CA ARG A 368 39.70 28.07 -17.09
C ARG A 368 40.77 26.92 -17.06
N PRO A 369 40.58 25.72 -17.69
CA PRO A 369 39.63 24.62 -17.46
C PRO A 369 40.32 23.21 -17.41
N ALA A 370 39.68 22.18 -16.82
CA ALA A 370 39.90 20.72 -17.03
C ALA A 370 39.17 19.96 -15.91
N GLN A 371 38.63 18.73 -15.99
CA GLN A 371 38.76 17.62 -16.92
C GLN A 371 37.58 16.66 -16.66
N ARG A 372 37.13 15.99 -17.72
CA ARG A 372 36.25 14.82 -17.69
C ARG A 372 36.72 13.76 -16.69
N ARG A 373 35.82 13.23 -15.85
CA ARG A 373 35.88 11.82 -15.42
C ARG A 373 34.52 11.15 -15.56
N ARG A 374 34.58 10.01 -16.24
CA ARG A 374 33.49 9.10 -16.62
C ARG A 374 32.78 8.54 -15.38
N ARG A 375 31.44 8.56 -15.37
CA ARG A 375 30.61 7.73 -14.50
C ARG A 375 30.47 6.33 -15.13
N PRO A 376 30.64 5.22 -14.39
CA PRO A 376 30.19 3.92 -14.87
C PRO A 376 28.68 3.77 -14.68
N GLY A 377 28.09 3.05 -15.64
CA GLY A 377 26.66 2.99 -15.93
C GLY A 377 25.77 2.45 -14.81
N HIS A 378 24.58 3.04 -14.75
CA HIS A 378 23.38 2.42 -14.20
C HIS A 378 23.09 1.11 -14.95
N ARG A 379 23.20 -0.03 -14.25
CA ARG A 379 22.50 -1.25 -14.67
C ARG A 379 21.07 -1.14 -14.16
N GLY A 380 20.15 -0.97 -15.09
CA GLY A 380 18.71 -1.09 -14.84
C GLY A 380 18.37 -2.48 -14.30
N LEU A 381 17.41 -2.50 -13.37
CA LEU A 381 16.77 -3.73 -12.92
C LEU A 381 16.00 -4.37 -14.11
N PRO A 382 15.99 -5.70 -14.23
CA PRO A 382 15.19 -6.37 -15.24
C PRO A 382 13.71 -6.29 -14.88
N GLN A 383 12.91 -5.79 -15.83
CA GLN A 383 11.51 -6.18 -15.96
C GLN A 383 11.47 -7.63 -16.45
N ALA A 384 10.78 -8.50 -15.71
CA ALA A 384 10.29 -9.80 -16.18
C ALA A 384 9.23 -10.31 -15.17
N GLY A 385 8.01 -10.66 -15.52
CA GLY A 385 7.38 -10.68 -16.84
C GLY A 385 5.86 -10.77 -16.68
N HIS A 386 5.17 -10.30 -17.71
CA HIS A 386 3.83 -10.74 -18.03
C HIS A 386 3.86 -12.24 -18.34
N ALA A 387 3.08 -12.99 -17.59
CA ALA A 387 2.37 -14.19 -18.02
C ALA A 387 1.19 -14.38 -17.05
#